data_AF-A0A7W2N9Z6-F1
#
_entry.id   AF-A0A7W2N9Z6-F1
#
_cell.length_a   1.000
_cell.length_b   1.000
_cell.length_c   1.000
_cell.angle_alpha   90.00
_cell.angle_beta   90.00
_cell.angle_gamma   90.00
#
_symmetry.space_group_name_H-M   'P 1'
#
loop_
_entity.id
_entity.type
_entity.pdbx_description
1 polymer ?
#
loop_
_entity_poly.entity_id
_entity_poly.type
_entity_poly.pdbx_seq_one_letter_code
_entity_poly.pdbx_strand_id
1 'polypeptide(L)' 'MAGKPVHYKRYMDDIIVLSPSRWKLRQAVKMVNQDVEKLKLKQHLDKIDIGRIKNGFDFLGYQFGEKN' A
#
# COMPACT_ATOMS: atom_id res chain seq x y z
N MET A 1 12.12 0.16 -20.95
CA MET A 1 12.37 -0.18 -19.53
C MET A 1 11.06 -0.69 -18.94
N ALA A 2 10.95 -1.99 -18.66
CA ALA A 2 9.72 -2.54 -18.08
C ALA A 2 9.55 -1.95 -16.67
N GLY A 3 8.58 -1.04 -16.50
CA GLY A 3 8.27 -0.46 -15.21
C GLY A 3 8.01 -1.54 -14.17
N LYS A 4 8.49 -1.35 -12.93
CA LYS A 4 8.26 -2.31 -11.84
C LYS A 4 6.76 -2.59 -11.75
N PRO A 5 6.35 -3.87 -11.62
CA PRO A 5 4.93 -4.24 -11.61
C PRO A 5 4.17 -3.64 -10.42
N VAL A 6 4.88 -3.29 -9.34
CA VAL A 6 4.39 -2.70 -8.10
C VAL A 6 5.48 -1.78 -7.53
N HIS A 7 5.09 -0.65 -6.95
CA HIS A 7 5.92 0.21 -6.13
C HIS A 7 5.59 -0.01 -4.66
N TYR A 8 6.61 -0.26 -3.85
CA TYR A 8 6.50 -0.49 -2.42
C TYR A 8 7.38 0.50 -1.68
N LYS A 9 6.86 1.11 -0.61
CA LYS A 9 7.64 1.92 0.32
C LYS A 9 7.17 1.62 1.75
N ARG A 10 8.11 1.57 2.67
CA ARG A 10 7.87 1.33 4.09
C ARG A 10 8.64 2.34 4.92
N TYR A 11 8.01 2.84 5.97
CA TYR A 11 8.65 3.64 7.00
C TYR A 11 8.07 3.19 8.35
N MET A 12 8.90 2.57 9.19
CA MET A 12 8.46 1.88 10.41
C MET A 12 7.30 0.90 10.12
N ASP A 13 6.13 1.14 10.71
CA ASP A 13 4.95 0.30 10.55
C ASP A 13 4.03 0.78 9.40
N ASP A 14 4.30 1.95 8.82
CA ASP A 14 3.56 2.47 7.68
C ASP A 14 4.08 1.89 6.38
N ILE A 15 3.20 1.18 5.67
CA ILE A 15 3.48 0.53 4.38
C ILE A 15 2.55 1.13 3.33
N ILE A 16 3.12 1.49 2.17
CA ILE A 16 2.34 1.86 0.99
C ILE A 16 2.72 1.00 -0.21
N VAL A 17 1.69 0.56 -0.93
CA VAL A 17 1.81 -0.27 -2.14
C VAL A 17 1.02 0.39 -3.27
N LEU A 18 1.72 0.79 -4.34
CA LEU A 18 1.13 1.42 -5.53
C LEU A 18 1.31 0.50 -6.72
N SER A 19 0.28 0.34 -7.55
CA SER A 19 0.33 -0.51 -8.73
C SER A 19 -0.59 0.02 -9.81
N PRO A 20 -0.18 -0.05 -11.10
CA PRO A 20 -1.05 0.31 -12.22
C PRO A 20 -2.21 -0.68 -12.44
N SER A 21 -2.14 -1.88 -11.83
CA SER A 21 -3.17 -2.92 -11.94
C SER A 21 -3.71 -3.32 -10.57
N ARG A 22 -5.04 -3.39 -10.46
CA ARG A 22 -5.74 -3.87 -9.25
C ARG A 22 -5.40 -5.32 -8.92
N TRP A 23 -5.19 -6.17 -9.94
CA TRP A 23 -4.81 -7.56 -9.71
C TRP A 23 -3.41 -7.66 -9.09
N LYS A 24 -2.44 -6.93 -9.65
CA LYS A 24 -1.07 -6.87 -9.11
C LYS A 24 -1.04 -6.29 -7.69
N LEU A 25 -1.88 -5.27 -7.42
CA LEU A 25 -2.02 -4.70 -6.08
C LEU A 25 -2.51 -5.75 -5.08
N ARG A 26 -3.55 -6.53 -5.41
CA ARG A 26 -4.06 -7.60 -4.55
C ARG A 26 -3.02 -8.67 -4.26
N GLN A 27 -2.20 -9.05 -5.24
CA GLN A 27 -1.10 -10.00 -5.04
C GLN A 27 -0.05 -9.44 -4.06
N ALA A 28 0.35 -8.18 -4.24
CA ALA A 28 1.32 -7.54 -3.34
C ALA A 28 0.78 -7.38 -1.92
N VAL A 29 -0.48 -6.96 -1.74
CA VAL A 29 -1.14 -6.89 -0.42
C VAL A 29 -1.17 -8.27 0.25
N LYS A 30 -1.48 -9.33 -0.51
CA LYS A 30 -1.42 -10.70 0.02
C LYS A 30 -0.03 -11.06 0.54
N MET A 31 1.03 -10.73 -0.21
CA MET A 31 2.41 -10.99 0.22
C MET A 31 2.77 -10.21 1.50
N VAL A 32 2.41 -8.92 1.56
CA VAL A 32 2.63 -8.10 2.76
C VAL A 32 1.92 -8.73 3.97
N ASN A 33 0.68 -9.19 3.81
CA ASN A 33 -0.07 -9.82 4.89
C ASN A 33 0.58 -11.13 5.36
N GLN A 34 1.06 -11.96 4.43
CA GLN A 34 1.78 -13.18 4.75
C GLN A 34 3.07 -12.91 5.53
N ASP A 35 3.81 -11.86 5.18
CA ASP A 35 5.06 -11.54 5.87
C ASP A 35 4.80 -10.94 7.26
N VAL A 36 3.76 -10.11 7.41
CA VAL A 36 3.34 -9.59 8.72
C VAL A 36 2.88 -10.72 9.65
N GLU A 37 2.13 -11.69 9.12
CA GLU A 37 1.70 -12.89 9.85
C GLU A 37 2.89 -13.74 10.32
N LYS A 38 3.89 -13.98 9.46
CA LYS A 38 5.13 -14.70 9.85
C LYS A 38 5.89 -14.01 10.98
N LEU A 39 5.87 -12.68 11.00
CA LEU A 39 6.49 -11.88 12.05
C LEU A 39 5.66 -11.83 13.35
N LYS A 40 4.51 -12.53 13.41
CA LYS A 40 3.56 -12.52 14.54
C LYS A 40 3.05 -11.13 14.89
N LEU A 41 3.07 -10.22 13.91
CA LEU A 41 2.55 -8.87 14.04
C LEU A 41 1.08 -8.88 13.63
N LYS A 42 0.26 -8.05 14.30
CA LYS A 42 -1.17 -7.92 13.99
C LYS A 42 -1.40 -6.64 13.20
N GLN A 43 -1.93 -6.76 11.99
CA GLN A 43 -2.43 -5.58 11.26
C GLN A 43 -3.72 -5.09 11.91
N HIS A 44 -3.85 -3.77 12.03
CA HIS A 44 -5.11 -3.15 12.39
C HIS A 44 -5.93 -3.00 11.10
N LEU A 45 -6.95 -3.87 10.91
CA LEU A 45 -7.78 -3.88 9.69
C LEU A 45 -8.42 -2.51 9.41
N ASP A 46 -8.69 -1.74 10.47
CA ASP A 46 -9.29 -0.40 10.38
C ASP A 46 -8.34 0.66 9.78
N LYS A 47 -7.05 0.33 9.62
CA LYS A 47 -6.03 1.22 9.02
C LYS A 47 -5.64 0.83 7.60
N ILE A 48 -6.28 -0.18 7.01
CA ILE A 48 -5.99 -0.62 5.64
C ILE A 48 -6.95 0.06 4.68
N ASP A 49 -6.44 0.99 3.86
CA ASP A 49 -7.19 1.57 2.75
C ASP A 49 -6.68 1.04 1.39
N ILE A 50 -7.61 0.70 0.50
CA ILE A 50 -7.33 0.24 -0.87
C ILE A 50 -8.16 1.07 -1.85
N GLY A 51 -7.59 2.19 -2.27
CA GLY A 51 -8.21 3.14 -3.17
C GLY A 51 -7.53 3.28 -4.55
N ARG A 52 -8.09 4.18 -5.37
CA ARG A 52 -7.40 4.72 -6.54
C ARG A 52 -6.64 5.97 -6.12
N ILE A 53 -5.42 6.17 -6.63
CA ILE A 53 -4.59 7.36 -6.33
C ILE A 53 -5.34 8.68 -6.60
N LYS A 54 -6.22 8.71 -7.61
CA LYS A 54 -7.03 9.90 -7.93
C LYS A 54 -7.97 10.37 -6.80
N ASN A 55 -8.32 9.48 -5.87
CA ASN A 55 -9.17 9.82 -4.72
C ASN A 55 -8.35 10.43 -3.57
N GLY A 56 -7.03 10.52 -3.74
CA GLY A 56 -6.10 10.88 -2.69
C GLY A 56 -5.79 9.74 -1.72
N PHE A 57 -4.71 9.90 -0.96
CA PHE A 57 -4.30 9.03 0.14
C PHE A 57 -3.31 9.76 1.05
N ASP A 58 -3.22 9.36 2.31
CA ASP A 58 -2.25 9.89 3.26
C ASP A 58 -1.07 8.92 3.45
N PHE A 59 0.15 9.45 3.52
CA PHE A 59 1.34 8.67 3.87
C PHE A 59 2.36 9.54 4.59
N LEU A 60 2.74 9.16 5.82
CA LEU A 60 3.72 9.88 6.65
C LEU A 60 3.37 11.35 6.93
N GLY A 61 2.09 11.65 7.13
CA GLY A 61 1.61 13.01 7.37
C GLY A 61 1.54 13.89 6.11
N TYR A 62 1.85 13.33 4.94
CA TYR A 62 1.64 13.99 3.66
C TYR A 62 0.34 13.49 3.03
N GLN A 63 -0.48 14.43 2.58
CA GLN A 63 -1.67 14.14 1.78
C GLN A 63 -1.30 14.20 0.31
N PHE A 64 -1.47 13.08 -0.38
CA PHE A 64 -1.28 12.95 -1.83
C PHE A 64 -2.64 12.93 -2.51
N GLY A 65 -2.76 13.59 -3.66
CA GLY A 65 -4.03 13.75 -4.37
C GLY A 65 -4.28 15.22 -4.70
N GLU A 66 -5.23 15.48 -5.58
CA GLU A 66 -5.59 16.85 -5.95
C GLU A 66 -6.24 17.55 -4.74
N LYS A 67 -5.58 18.59 -4.23
CA LYS A 67 -6.30 19.72 -3.66
C LYS A 67 -6.92 20.45 -4.86
N ASN A 68 -8.24 20.35 -5.01
CA ASN A 68 -8.96 21.36 -5.78
C ASN A 68 -8.67 22.75 -5.21
#